data_AF-A0A645DF08-F1
#
_entry.id   AF-A0A645DF08-F1
#
_cell.length_a   1.000
_cell.length_b   1.000
_cell.length_c   1.000
_cell.angle_alpha   90.00
_cell.angle_beta   90.00
_cell.angle_gamma   90.00
#
_symmetry.space_group_name_H-M   'P 1'
#
loop_
_entity.id
_entity.type
_entity.pdbx_description
1 polymer ?
#
loop_
_entity_poly.entity_id
_entity_poly.type
_entity_poly.pdbx_seq_one_letter_code
_entity_poly.pdbx_strand_id
1 'polypeptide(L)'
;MSEAELETARLLARFKLQVRRSLDRSINLAELQAGPAEAAAVLDEIEALAGDEALLTLVACLRERLLVRSAPAIEVPDAPRPMNERTMIRDYRFGARGG
;
A
#
# COMPACT_ATOMS: atom_id res chain seq x y z
N MET A 1 -9.54 -24.24 -3.47
CA MET A 1 -9.05 -22.85 -3.47
C MET A 1 -9.90 -22.05 -2.51
N SER A 2 -9.26 -21.46 -1.50
CA SER A 2 -9.91 -20.54 -0.57
C SER A 2 -10.21 -19.21 -1.26
N GLU A 3 -11.20 -18.46 -0.76
CA GLU A 3 -11.52 -17.11 -1.28
C GLU A 3 -10.29 -16.18 -1.30
N ALA A 4 -9.44 -16.25 -0.27
CA ALA A 4 -8.19 -15.51 -0.20
C ALA A 4 -7.20 -15.84 -1.33
N GLU A 5 -7.16 -17.10 -1.79
CA GLU A 5 -6.29 -17.50 -2.91
C GLU A 5 -6.82 -16.93 -4.23
N LEU A 6 -8.15 -16.94 -4.42
CA LEU A 6 -8.80 -16.36 -5.59
C LEU A 6 -8.63 -14.84 -5.65
N GLU A 7 -8.74 -14.15 -4.51
CA GLU A 7 -8.47 -12.71 -4.43
C GLU A 7 -7.02 -12.39 -4.77
N THR A 8 -6.08 -13.18 -4.25
CA THR A 8 -4.65 -13.02 -4.56
C THR A 8 -4.38 -13.24 -6.05
N ALA A 9 -4.95 -14.29 -6.64
CA ALA A 9 -4.83 -14.57 -8.07
C ALA A 9 -5.41 -13.42 -8.94
N ARG A 10 -6.56 -12.85 -8.54
CA ARG A 10 -7.14 -11.68 -9.22
C ARG A 10 -6.23 -10.46 -9.14
N LEU A 11 -5.62 -10.23 -7.97
CA LEU A 11 -4.72 -9.11 -7.74
C LEU A 11 -3.44 -9.25 -8.58
N LEU A 12 -2.84 -10.44 -8.62
CA LEU A 12 -1.71 -10.77 -9.49
C LEU A 12 -2.04 -10.60 -10.98
N ALA A 13 -3.21 -11.05 -11.41
CA ALA A 13 -3.66 -10.89 -12.80
C ALA A 13 -3.82 -9.40 -13.16
N ARG A 14 -4.45 -8.62 -12.28
CA ARG A 14 -4.62 -7.17 -12.47
C ARG A 14 -3.28 -6.45 -12.54
N PHE A 15 -2.36 -6.79 -11.65
CA PHE A 15 -1.01 -6.24 -11.64
C PHE A 15 -0.27 -6.50 -12.95
N LYS A 16 -0.25 -7.76 -13.42
CA LYS A 16 0.38 -8.12 -14.69
C LYS A 16 -0.19 -7.34 -15.88
N LEU A 17 -1.51 -7.17 -15.93
CA LEU A 17 -2.15 -6.39 -17.00
C LEU A 17 -1.79 -4.90 -16.90
N GLN A 18 -1.76 -4.33 -15.70
CA GLN A 18 -1.40 -2.92 -15.49
C GLN A 18 0.06 -2.65 -15.88
N VAL A 19 0.97 -3.57 -15.53
CA VAL A 19 2.39 -3.47 -15.93
C VAL A 19 2.53 -3.53 -17.43
N ARG A 20 1.85 -4.47 -18.08
CA ARG A 20 1.87 -4.58 -19.54
C ARG A 20 1.34 -3.31 -20.21
N ARG A 21 0.31 -2.69 -19.65
CA ARG A 21 -0.27 -1.46 -20.19
C ARG A 21 0.62 -0.23 -19.97
N SER A 22 1.32 -0.15 -18.84
CA SER A 22 2.01 1.07 -18.41
C SER A 22 3.50 1.06 -18.79
N LEU A 23 4.13 -0.12 -18.78
CA LEU A 23 5.57 -0.29 -18.99
C LEU A 23 5.90 -1.10 -20.26
N ASP A 24 4.90 -1.58 -21.00
CA ASP A 24 5.03 -2.50 -22.14
C ASP A 24 5.85 -3.78 -21.83
N ARG A 25 5.93 -4.14 -20.53
CA ARG A 25 6.65 -5.32 -20.04
C ARG A 25 5.69 -6.43 -19.63
N SER A 26 6.14 -7.67 -19.73
CA SER A 26 5.41 -8.83 -19.22
C SER A 26 6.13 -9.41 -18.01
N ILE A 27 5.41 -9.54 -16.90
CA ILE A 27 5.94 -10.17 -15.68
C ILE A 27 5.55 -11.65 -15.65
N ASN A 28 6.47 -12.47 -15.15
CA ASN A 28 6.21 -13.85 -14.82
C ASN A 28 5.55 -13.97 -13.44
N LEU A 29 4.32 -14.47 -13.40
CA LEU A 29 3.60 -14.68 -12.14
C LEU A 29 4.16 -15.85 -11.33
N ALA A 30 4.91 -16.76 -11.96
CA ALA A 30 5.55 -17.86 -11.26
C ALA A 30 6.70 -17.34 -10.37
N GLU A 31 7.48 -16.37 -10.85
CA GLU A 31 8.59 -15.76 -10.08
C GLU A 31 8.07 -14.99 -8.87
N LEU A 32 6.97 -14.25 -9.03
CA LEU A 32 6.29 -13.57 -7.91
C LEU A 32 5.73 -14.54 -6.85
N GLN A 33 5.50 -15.80 -7.19
CA GLN A 33 4.98 -16.83 -6.28
C GLN A 33 6.08 -17.79 -5.80
N ALA A 34 7.29 -17.74 -6.36
CA ALA A 34 8.38 -18.64 -6.04
C ALA A 34 8.92 -18.42 -4.61
N GLY A 35 8.93 -17.16 -4.16
CA GLY A 35 9.34 -16.81 -2.80
C GLY A 35 9.41 -15.31 -2.55
N PRO A 36 9.55 -14.89 -1.28
CA PRO A 36 9.52 -13.48 -0.90
C PRO A 36 10.71 -12.67 -1.46
N ALA A 37 11.90 -13.28 -1.60
CA ALA A 37 13.06 -12.58 -2.15
C ALA A 37 12.90 -12.26 -3.65
N GLU A 38 12.46 -13.24 -4.44
CA GLU A 38 12.17 -13.09 -5.87
C GLU A 38 11.04 -12.07 -6.10
N ALA A 39 9.96 -12.18 -5.31
CA ALA A 39 8.85 -11.25 -5.38
C ALA A 39 9.29 -9.82 -5.03
N ALA A 40 10.12 -9.63 -4.01
CA ALA A 40 10.62 -8.32 -3.63
C ALA A 40 11.47 -7.70 -4.74
N ALA A 41 12.37 -8.45 -5.37
CA ALA A 41 13.21 -7.96 -6.47
C ALA A 41 12.38 -7.52 -7.68
N VAL A 42 11.41 -8.33 -8.09
CA VAL A 42 10.51 -7.99 -9.21
C VAL A 42 9.66 -6.77 -8.88
N LEU A 43 9.11 -6.69 -7.66
CA LEU A 43 8.29 -5.55 -7.25
C LEU A 43 9.10 -4.26 -7.18
N ASP A 44 10.36 -4.32 -6.73
CA ASP A 44 11.26 -3.17 -6.65
C ASP A 44 11.62 -2.63 -8.05
N GLU A 45 11.93 -3.52 -8.99
CA GLU A 45 12.18 -3.12 -10.39
C GLU A 45 10.97 -2.41 -11.00
N ILE A 46 9.76 -2.96 -10.79
CA ILE A 46 8.53 -2.37 -11.32
C ILE A 46 8.21 -1.05 -10.64
N GLU A 47 8.44 -0.93 -9.32
CA GLU A 47 8.27 0.31 -8.57
C GLU A 47 9.17 1.43 -9.09
N ALA A 48 10.44 1.12 -9.38
CA ALA A 48 11.40 2.08 -9.93
C ALA A 48 11.02 2.57 -11.34
N LEU A 49 10.31 1.75 -12.12
CA LEU A 49 9.86 2.08 -13.47
C LEU A 49 8.45 2.68 -13.51
N ALA A 50 7.64 2.46 -12.47
CA ALA A 50 6.26 2.90 -12.41
C ALA A 50 6.17 4.43 -12.30
N GLY A 51 5.50 5.05 -13.27
CA GLY A 51 5.20 6.48 -13.26
C GLY A 51 3.77 6.83 -12.85
N ASP A 52 2.92 5.84 -12.57
CA ASP A 52 1.48 6.04 -12.29
C ASP A 52 1.08 5.52 -10.91
N GLU A 53 0.21 6.27 -10.23
CA GLU A 53 -0.26 5.99 -8.87
C GLU A 53 -0.99 4.64 -8.77
N ALA A 54 -1.76 4.25 -9.78
CA ALA A 54 -2.54 3.01 -9.73
C ALA A 54 -1.61 1.80 -9.78
N LEU A 55 -0.53 1.85 -10.56
CA LEU A 55 0.49 0.78 -10.56
C LEU A 55 1.26 0.73 -9.24
N LEU A 56 1.67 1.88 -8.69
CA LEU A 56 2.33 1.95 -7.38
C LEU A 56 1.44 1.41 -6.25
N THR A 57 0.14 1.71 -6.29
CA THR A 57 -0.84 1.18 -5.33
C THR A 57 -0.92 -0.35 -5.40
N LEU A 58 -0.89 -0.93 -6.62
CA LEU A 58 -0.90 -2.38 -6.79
C LEU A 58 0.40 -3.03 -6.28
N VAL A 59 1.56 -2.39 -6.49
CA VAL A 59 2.84 -2.84 -5.94
C VAL A 59 2.79 -2.90 -4.41
N ALA A 60 2.32 -1.82 -3.77
CA ALA A 60 2.18 -1.76 -2.31
C ALA A 60 1.27 -2.87 -1.77
N CYS A 61 0.10 -3.08 -2.40
CA CYS A 61 -0.81 -4.17 -2.01
C CYS A 61 -0.17 -5.57 -2.17
N LEU A 62 0.64 -5.79 -3.21
CA LEU A 62 1.33 -7.07 -3.39
C LEU A 62 2.46 -7.28 -2.37
N ARG A 63 3.21 -6.22 -2.01
CA ARG A 63 4.21 -6.30 -0.94
C ARG A 63 3.58 -6.75 0.39
N GLU A 64 2.46 -6.15 0.78
CA GLU A 64 1.73 -6.56 1.98
C GLU A 64 1.25 -8.01 1.91
N ARG A 65 0.76 -8.46 0.75
CA ARG A 65 0.20 -9.82 0.61
C ARG A 65 1.28 -10.90 0.53
N LEU A 66 2.39 -10.65 -0.16
CA LEU A 66 3.42 -11.64 -0.46
C LEU A 66 4.57 -11.63 0.56
N LEU A 67 4.96 -10.45 1.05
CA LEU A 67 6.11 -10.30 1.94
C LEU A 67 5.71 -10.32 3.41
N VAL A 68 4.68 -9.56 3.80
CA VAL A 68 4.26 -9.47 5.21
C VAL A 68 3.61 -10.77 5.69
N ARG A 69 2.93 -11.51 4.82
CA ARG A 69 2.37 -12.84 5.17
C ARG A 69 3.44 -13.91 5.43
N SER A 70 4.69 -13.68 5.02
CA SER A 70 5.84 -14.56 5.35
C SER A 70 6.59 -14.15 6.62
N ALA A 71 6.40 -12.93 7.11
CA ALA A 71 6.96 -12.53 8.39
C ALA A 71 6.06 -13.07 9.52
N PRO A 72 6.60 -13.76 10.54
CA PRO A 72 5.84 -13.98 11.76
C PRO A 72 5.45 -12.60 12.29
N ALA A 73 4.15 -12.39 12.52
CA ALA A 73 3.60 -11.12 12.96
C ALA A 73 4.36 -10.61 14.19
N ILE A 74 5.24 -9.64 13.99
CA ILE A 74 5.66 -8.75 15.06
C ILE A 74 4.57 -7.68 15.08
N GLU A 75 3.69 -7.79 16.06
CA GLU A 75 2.67 -6.81 16.38
C GLU A 75 3.34 -5.46 16.57
N VAL A 76 3.31 -4.61 15.55
CA VAL A 76 3.64 -3.20 15.71
C VAL A 76 2.41 -2.57 16.35
N PRO A 77 2.49 -2.07 17.60
CA PRO A 77 1.34 -1.47 18.24
C PRO A 77 0.86 -0.26 17.44
N ASP A 78 -0.46 -0.23 17.27
CA ASP A 78 -1.28 0.84 16.72
C ASP A 78 -0.71 2.23 17.02
N ALA A 79 -0.15 2.87 16.00
CA ALA A 79 0.16 4.30 16.08
C ALA A 79 -1.19 5.04 16.05
N PRO A 80 -1.56 5.79 17.11
CA PRO A 80 -2.85 6.46 17.15
C PRO A 80 -2.92 7.49 16.03
N ARG A 81 -3.94 7.34 15.18
CA ARG A 81 -4.34 8.38 14.21
C ARG A 81 -4.50 9.70 14.95
N PRO A 82 -3.87 10.81 14.52
CA PRO A 82 -4.21 12.11 15.08
C PRO A 82 -5.66 12.41 14.72
N MET A 83 -6.50 12.41 15.75
CA MET A 83 -7.89 12.83 15.67
C MET A 83 -7.91 14.28 15.21
N ASN A 84 -8.76 14.52 14.22
CA ASN A 84 -8.97 15.79 13.57
C ASN A 84 -9.66 16.75 14.57
N GLU A 85 -8.90 17.38 15.47
CA GLU A 85 -9.41 18.42 16.36
C GLU A 85 -9.50 19.74 15.60
N ARG A 86 -10.60 19.89 14.85
CA ARG A 86 -11.14 21.20 14.49
C ARG A 86 -11.63 21.90 15.75
N THR A 87 -10.74 22.56 16.46
CA THR A 87 -11.11 23.50 17.53
C THR A 87 -10.73 24.91 17.09
N MET A 88 -11.55 25.48 16.22
CA MET A 88 -11.68 26.94 16.12
C MET A 88 -12.33 27.43 17.41
N ILE A 89 -11.54 27.80 18.41
CA ILE A 89 -11.99 28.70 19.47
C ILE A 89 -11.29 30.03 19.19
N ARG A 90 -12.04 30.93 18.55
CA ARG A 90 -11.64 32.34 18.38
C ARG A 90 -11.56 32.97 19.76
N ASP A 91 -10.38 33.43 20.11
CA ASP A 91 -10.15 34.23 21.32
C ASP A 91 -10.96 35.54 21.23
N TYR A 92 -11.96 35.68 22.08
CA TYR A 92 -12.72 36.91 22.32
C TYR A 92 -12.86 37.11 23.83
N ARG A 93 -11.78 37.56 24.48
CA ARG A 93 -11.89 38.36 25.71
C ARG A 93 -11.62 39.81 25.32
N PHE A 94 -12.61 40.49 24.74
CA PHE A 94 -13.57 41.32 25.48
C PHE A 94 -12.92 42.09 26.63
N GLY A 95 -12.56 43.35 26.33
CA GLY A 95 -12.07 44.32 27.28
C GLY A 95 -13.11 44.59 28.36
N ALA A 96 -12.73 44.38 29.61
CA ALA A 96 -13.46 44.86 30.76
C ALA A 96 -13.25 46.38 30.88
N ARG A 97 -14.31 47.14 30.61
CA ARG A 97 -14.48 48.50 31.10
C ARG A 97 -14.79 48.44 32.60
N GLY A 98 -14.25 49.38 33.37
CA GLY A 98 -14.82 49.83 34.66
C GLY A 98 -13.97 49.52 35.88
N GLY A 99 -13.38 50.56 36.47
CA GLY A 99 -12.63 50.53 37.72
C GLY A 99 -11.63 51.67 37.78
#